data_AF-A0AA48H9F0-F1
#
_entry.id   AF-A0AA48H9F0-F1
#
_cell.length_a   1.000
_cell.length_b   1.000
_cell.length_c   1.000
_cell.angle_alpha   90.00
_cell.angle_beta   90.00
_cell.angle_gamma   90.00
#
_symmetry.space_group_name_H-M   'P 1'
#
loop_
_entity.id
_entity.type
_entity.pdbx_description
1 polymer ?
#
loop_
_entity_poly.entity_id
_entity_poly.type
_entity_poly.pdbx_seq_one_letter_code
_entity_poly.pdbx_strand_id
1 'polypeptide(L)'
;MNNYEREIHSDPYSATVREALTLRSCKPSTAYEKLAEVAAMGSPMANMILGDAHLMGRNGLTKDEDQGERFLRRASKLGSLEGAFRLARYLEAKKLNSEAIQIYENLSEARFAPAAFVLGVSYTKGTFTEKDLDLGTRYLKVAADEGHLHAKDWLAQLVLESEASFPELSKALATRLLLKKRIQNLTQSDPASDLIRTG
;
A
#
# COMPACT_ATOMS: atom_id res chain seq x y z
N MET A 1 -1.32 4.15 14.05
CA MET A 1 -2.37 4.33 13.03
C MET A 1 -1.71 4.34 11.67
N ASN A 2 -2.02 3.37 10.81
CA ASN A 2 -1.49 3.33 9.44
C ASN A 2 -2.23 4.35 8.55
N ASN A 3 -1.70 4.65 7.35
CA ASN A 3 -2.29 5.65 6.46
C ASN A 3 -3.73 5.30 6.05
N TYR A 4 -4.02 4.01 5.85
CA TYR A 4 -5.36 3.50 5.58
C TYR A 4 -6.36 3.86 6.69
N GLU A 5 -6.00 3.63 7.95
CA GLU A 5 -6.84 4.00 9.09
C GLU A 5 -7.05 5.50 9.16
N ARG A 6 -6.00 6.31 8.99
CA ARG A 6 -6.14 7.78 8.97
C ARG A 6 -7.09 8.24 7.89
N GLU A 7 -6.95 7.67 6.69
CA GLU A 7 -7.77 7.99 5.53
C GLU A 7 -9.24 7.61 5.76
N ILE A 8 -9.49 6.43 6.32
CA ILE A 8 -10.84 6.02 6.75
C ILE A 8 -11.40 7.01 7.76
N HIS A 9 -10.64 7.44 8.75
CA HIS A 9 -11.19 8.35 9.77
C HIS A 9 -11.45 9.76 9.23
N SER A 10 -10.69 10.21 8.23
CA SER A 10 -10.90 11.51 7.58
C SER A 10 -12.02 11.51 6.55
N ASP A 11 -12.47 10.35 6.08
CA ASP A 11 -13.56 10.25 5.11
C ASP A 11 -14.90 10.68 5.78
N PRO A 12 -15.62 11.68 5.25
CA PRO A 12 -16.93 12.09 5.77
C PRO A 12 -17.95 10.96 5.82
N TYR A 13 -17.78 9.94 4.97
CA TYR A 13 -18.68 8.80 4.84
C TYR A 13 -18.16 7.54 5.55
N SER A 14 -17.15 7.68 6.41
CA SER A 14 -16.47 6.58 7.10
C SER A 14 -17.40 5.64 7.89
N ALA A 15 -18.47 6.17 8.48
CA ALA A 15 -19.46 5.36 9.19
C ALA A 15 -20.19 4.38 8.25
N THR A 16 -20.69 4.88 7.12
CA THR A 16 -21.38 4.08 6.10
C THR A 16 -20.42 3.10 5.43
N VAL A 17 -19.16 3.51 5.19
CA VAL A 17 -18.13 2.62 4.67
C VAL A 17 -17.88 1.46 5.64
N ARG A 18 -17.72 1.74 6.95
CA ARG A 18 -17.54 0.68 7.96
C ARG A 18 -18.75 -0.25 8.03
N GLU A 19 -19.96 0.29 8.01
CA GLU A 19 -21.19 -0.51 7.98
C GLU A 19 -21.25 -1.41 6.73
N ALA A 20 -20.92 -0.87 5.55
CA ALA A 20 -20.91 -1.68 4.34
C ALA A 20 -19.83 -2.80 4.39
N LEU A 21 -18.69 -2.54 5.02
CA LEU A 21 -17.65 -3.55 5.22
C LEU A 21 -18.09 -4.67 6.16
N THR A 22 -18.91 -4.42 7.19
CA THR A 22 -19.44 -5.50 8.04
C THR A 22 -20.47 -6.36 7.31
N LEU A 23 -21.21 -5.77 6.37
CA LEU A 23 -22.19 -6.47 5.56
C LEU A 23 -21.58 -7.28 4.42
N ARG A 24 -20.28 -7.10 4.12
CA ARG A 24 -19.61 -7.68 2.94
C ARG A 24 -19.71 -9.20 2.86
N SER A 25 -19.61 -9.89 3.99
CA SER A 25 -19.65 -11.35 4.08
C SER A 25 -21.08 -11.91 4.08
N CYS A 26 -22.02 -11.25 4.77
CA CYS A 26 -23.38 -11.75 4.95
C CYS A 26 -24.37 -11.27 3.88
N LYS A 27 -24.19 -10.06 3.37
CA LYS A 27 -25.09 -9.37 2.43
C LYS A 27 -24.28 -8.58 1.38
N PRO A 28 -23.60 -9.27 0.45
CA PRO A 28 -22.66 -8.64 -0.48
C PRO A 28 -23.32 -7.62 -1.43
N SER A 29 -24.56 -7.87 -1.87
CA SER A 29 -25.32 -6.93 -2.71
C SER A 29 -25.62 -5.62 -1.98
N THR A 30 -26.15 -5.70 -0.75
CA THR A 30 -26.45 -4.51 0.08
C THR A 30 -25.17 -3.75 0.44
N ALA A 31 -24.07 -4.45 0.72
CA ALA A 31 -22.76 -3.83 0.94
C ALA A 31 -22.30 -3.05 -0.29
N TYR A 32 -22.45 -3.63 -1.48
CA TYR A 32 -22.12 -2.97 -2.74
C TYR A 32 -22.97 -1.72 -2.97
N GLU A 33 -24.29 -1.80 -2.80
CA GLU A 33 -25.20 -0.67 -2.97
C GLU A 33 -24.84 0.51 -2.08
N LYS A 34 -24.60 0.25 -0.78
CA LYS A 34 -24.16 1.28 0.17
C LYS A 34 -22.83 1.90 -0.25
N LEU A 35 -21.85 1.10 -0.67
CA LEU A 35 -20.56 1.60 -1.16
C LEU A 35 -20.71 2.41 -2.45
N ALA A 36 -21.56 1.98 -3.38
CA ALA A 36 -21.80 2.67 -4.64
C ALA A 36 -22.44 4.05 -4.41
N GLU A 37 -23.37 4.14 -3.46
CA GLU A 37 -23.99 5.40 -3.04
C GLU A 37 -22.95 6.39 -2.52
N VAL A 38 -22.15 6.00 -1.51
CA VAL A 38 -21.13 6.91 -0.95
C VAL A 38 -19.97 7.18 -1.93
N ALA A 39 -19.65 6.24 -2.81
CA ALA A 39 -18.67 6.45 -3.88
C ALA A 39 -19.16 7.51 -4.89
N ALA A 40 -20.45 7.52 -5.21
CA ALA A 40 -21.06 8.55 -6.05
C ALA A 40 -21.09 9.93 -5.36
N MET A 41 -21.23 9.96 -4.03
CA MET A 41 -21.12 11.17 -3.21
C MET A 41 -19.68 11.66 -2.99
N GLY A 42 -18.69 10.98 -3.58
CA GLY A 42 -17.29 11.41 -3.56
C GLY A 42 -16.45 10.86 -2.41
N SER A 43 -16.86 9.75 -1.78
CA SER A 43 -15.99 9.04 -0.82
C SER A 43 -14.77 8.45 -1.53
N PRO A 44 -13.53 8.91 -1.25
CA PRO A 44 -12.31 8.30 -1.79
C PRO A 44 -12.21 6.83 -1.39
N MET A 45 -12.60 6.52 -0.15
CA MET A 45 -12.50 5.19 0.43
C MET A 45 -13.47 4.21 -0.27
N ALA A 46 -14.72 4.59 -0.47
CA ALA A 46 -15.68 3.75 -1.15
C ALA A 46 -15.29 3.48 -2.61
N ASN A 47 -14.79 4.50 -3.32
CA ASN A 47 -14.25 4.32 -4.66
C ASN A 47 -13.08 3.32 -4.66
N MET A 48 -12.18 3.40 -3.67
CA MET A 48 -11.09 2.45 -3.58
C MET A 48 -11.57 1.00 -3.33
N ILE A 49 -12.48 0.81 -2.38
CA ILE A 49 -13.02 -0.52 -2.03
C ILE A 49 -13.77 -1.14 -3.22
N LEU A 50 -14.57 -0.35 -3.94
CA LEU A 50 -15.24 -0.81 -5.15
C LEU A 50 -14.23 -1.18 -6.24
N GLY A 51 -13.19 -0.37 -6.42
CA GLY A 51 -12.09 -0.66 -7.35
C GLY A 51 -11.47 -2.04 -7.08
N ASP A 52 -11.11 -2.31 -5.82
CA ASP A 52 -10.59 -3.62 -5.41
C ASP A 52 -11.61 -4.75 -5.63
N ALA A 53 -12.89 -4.50 -5.31
CA ALA A 53 -13.94 -5.51 -5.45
C ALA A 53 -14.12 -5.93 -6.92
N HIS A 54 -14.09 -4.98 -7.86
CA HIS A 54 -14.16 -5.25 -9.29
C HIS A 54 -12.89 -5.94 -9.82
N LEU A 55 -11.70 -5.52 -9.38
CA LEU A 55 -10.44 -6.16 -9.78
C LEU A 55 -10.31 -7.62 -9.30
N MET A 56 -10.90 -7.94 -8.13
CA MET A 56 -10.80 -9.26 -7.51
C MET A 56 -12.04 -10.14 -7.74
N GLY A 57 -13.13 -9.60 -8.30
CA GLY A 57 -14.41 -10.31 -8.42
C GLY A 57 -15.00 -10.68 -7.06
N ARG A 58 -14.99 -9.75 -6.10
CA ARG A 58 -15.52 -9.94 -4.74
C ARG A 58 -16.93 -9.37 -4.61
N ASN A 59 -17.60 -9.65 -3.48
CA ASN A 59 -18.93 -9.12 -3.15
C ASN A 59 -20.01 -9.53 -4.16
N GLY A 60 -19.91 -10.75 -4.71
CA GLY A 60 -20.84 -11.26 -5.72
C GLY A 60 -20.66 -10.66 -7.11
N LEU A 61 -19.59 -9.88 -7.34
CA LEU A 61 -19.24 -9.34 -8.65
C LEU A 61 -18.40 -10.32 -9.44
N THR A 62 -18.61 -10.34 -10.75
CA THR A 62 -17.61 -10.89 -11.68
C THR A 62 -16.44 -9.93 -11.78
N LYS A 63 -15.24 -10.47 -12.00
CA LYS A 63 -14.04 -9.67 -12.21
C LYS A 63 -14.23 -8.75 -13.43
N ASP A 64 -14.03 -7.45 -13.23
CA ASP A 64 -14.11 -6.41 -14.25
C ASP A 64 -12.94 -5.43 -14.04
N GLU A 65 -11.92 -5.56 -14.89
CA GLU A 65 -10.70 -4.78 -14.72
C GLU A 65 -10.87 -3.31 -15.09
N ASP A 66 -11.72 -3.01 -16.08
CA ASP A 66 -11.96 -1.65 -16.55
C ASP A 66 -12.75 -0.85 -15.52
N GLN A 67 -13.78 -1.44 -14.92
CA GLN A 67 -14.51 -0.81 -13.81
C GLN A 67 -13.59 -0.64 -12.59
N GLY A 68 -12.80 -1.66 -12.28
CA GLY A 68 -11.83 -1.61 -11.17
C GLY A 68 -10.87 -0.44 -11.30
N GLU A 69 -10.25 -0.28 -12.47
CA GLU A 69 -9.35 0.84 -12.76
C GLU A 69 -10.06 2.20 -12.65
N ARG A 70 -11.28 2.33 -13.22
CA ARG A 70 -12.05 3.59 -13.17
C ARG A 70 -12.32 4.05 -11.73
N PHE A 71 -12.71 3.11 -10.87
CA PHE A 71 -12.93 3.39 -9.46
C PHE A 71 -11.65 3.80 -8.73
N LEU A 72 -10.54 3.09 -8.96
CA LEU A 72 -9.24 3.47 -8.37
C LEU A 72 -8.74 4.84 -8.85
N ARG A 73 -8.92 5.15 -10.14
CA ARG A 73 -8.62 6.49 -10.69
C ARG A 73 -9.47 7.58 -10.02
N ARG A 74 -10.74 7.30 -9.73
CA ARG A 74 -11.60 8.25 -9.00
C ARG A 74 -11.12 8.42 -7.56
N ALA A 75 -10.79 7.33 -6.86
CA ALA A 75 -10.23 7.40 -5.51
C ALA A 75 -8.95 8.25 -5.47
N SER A 76 -8.02 7.99 -6.40
CA SER A 76 -6.78 8.76 -6.54
C SER A 76 -7.05 10.25 -6.79
N LYS A 77 -7.97 10.59 -7.69
CA LYS A 77 -8.36 11.99 -7.96
C LYS A 77 -9.00 12.69 -6.75
N LEU A 78 -9.66 11.94 -5.88
CA LEU A 78 -10.23 12.44 -4.63
C LEU A 78 -9.20 12.56 -3.49
N GLY A 79 -7.91 12.33 -3.77
CA GLY A 79 -6.83 12.46 -2.80
C GLY A 79 -6.53 11.20 -1.99
N SER A 80 -7.10 10.05 -2.37
CA SER A 80 -6.79 8.77 -1.73
C SER A 80 -5.35 8.35 -2.01
N LEU A 81 -4.49 8.38 -0.99
CA LEU A 81 -3.11 7.90 -1.13
C LEU A 81 -3.10 6.38 -1.31
N GLU A 82 -3.93 5.67 -0.56
CA GLU A 82 -4.06 4.22 -0.69
C GLU A 82 -4.70 3.83 -2.05
N GLY A 83 -5.68 4.59 -2.52
CA GLY A 83 -6.33 4.35 -3.82
C GLY A 83 -5.38 4.62 -5.00
N ALA A 84 -4.58 5.69 -4.91
CA ALA A 84 -3.50 5.94 -5.85
C ALA A 84 -2.44 4.83 -5.81
N PHE A 85 -2.07 4.32 -4.63
CA PHE A 85 -1.12 3.21 -4.51
C PHE A 85 -1.65 1.92 -5.16
N ARG A 86 -2.94 1.62 -4.97
CA ARG A 86 -3.61 0.48 -5.63
C ARG A 86 -3.65 0.63 -7.15
N LEU A 87 -3.93 1.84 -7.63
CA LEU A 87 -3.88 2.14 -9.06
C LEU A 87 -2.47 1.91 -9.63
N ALA A 88 -1.43 2.42 -8.96
CA ALA A 88 -0.04 2.23 -9.39
C ALA A 88 0.33 0.74 -9.46
N ARG A 89 -0.06 -0.05 -8.45
CA ARG A 89 0.16 -1.51 -8.44
C ARG A 89 -0.57 -2.23 -9.57
N TYR A 90 -1.80 -1.82 -9.87
CA TYR A 90 -2.56 -2.36 -10.98
C TYR A 90 -1.88 -2.06 -12.33
N LEU A 91 -1.45 -0.81 -12.54
CA LEU A 91 -0.76 -0.37 -13.75
C LEU A 91 0.61 -1.05 -13.92
N GLU A 92 1.36 -1.23 -12.83
CA GLU A 92 2.60 -2.02 -12.80
C GLU A 92 2.34 -3.47 -13.27
N ALA A 93 1.30 -4.13 -12.75
CA ALA A 93 0.93 -5.48 -13.17
C ALA A 93 0.52 -5.55 -14.66
N LYS A 94 -0.03 -4.46 -15.21
CA LYS A 94 -0.34 -4.28 -16.63
C LYS A 94 0.87 -3.90 -17.49
N LYS A 95 2.05 -3.75 -16.89
CA LYS A 95 3.29 -3.28 -17.54
C LYS A 95 3.17 -1.85 -18.12
N LEU A 96 2.29 -1.03 -17.55
CA LEU A 96 2.13 0.39 -17.87
C LEU A 96 3.07 1.20 -16.98
N ASN A 97 4.38 0.95 -17.14
CA ASN A 97 5.38 1.35 -16.14
C ASN A 97 5.52 2.87 -15.98
N SER A 98 5.44 3.64 -17.06
CA SER A 98 5.60 5.10 -17.00
C SER A 98 4.56 5.77 -16.10
N GLU A 99 3.29 5.40 -16.25
CA GLU A 99 2.21 5.96 -15.43
C GLU A 99 2.30 5.49 -13.98
N ALA A 100 2.58 4.20 -13.75
CA ALA A 100 2.76 3.66 -12.41
C ALA A 100 3.93 4.31 -11.66
N ILE A 101 5.08 4.53 -12.32
CA ILE A 101 6.24 5.24 -11.74
C ILE A 101 5.81 6.64 -11.30
N GLN A 102 5.16 7.41 -12.18
CA GLN A 102 4.74 8.77 -11.85
C GLN A 102 3.82 8.81 -10.62
N ILE A 103 2.88 7.86 -10.50
CA ILE A 103 2.00 7.79 -9.34
C ILE A 103 2.80 7.43 -8.09
N TYR A 104 3.73 6.48 -8.16
CA TYR A 104 4.58 6.14 -7.02
C TYR A 104 5.49 7.30 -6.60
N GLU A 105 6.00 8.09 -7.53
CA GLU A 105 6.83 9.27 -7.25
C GLU A 105 6.01 10.32 -6.49
N ASN A 106 4.82 10.66 -6.99
CA ASN A 106 3.90 11.59 -6.32
C ASN A 106 3.53 11.11 -4.91
N LEU A 107 3.31 9.80 -4.74
CA LEU A 107 3.05 9.21 -3.42
C LEU A 107 4.26 9.27 -2.49
N SER A 108 5.47 9.03 -3.02
CA SER A 108 6.72 9.15 -2.28
C SER A 108 6.95 10.59 -1.81
N GLU A 109 6.68 11.58 -2.64
CA GLU A 109 6.71 13.01 -2.29
C GLU A 109 5.70 13.35 -1.18
N ALA A 110 4.51 12.73 -1.21
CA ALA A 110 3.52 12.79 -0.14
C ALA A 110 3.89 11.96 1.12
N ARG A 111 5.15 11.50 1.22
CA ARG A 111 5.67 10.69 2.34
C ARG A 111 4.92 9.37 2.54
N PHE A 112 4.30 8.83 1.49
CA PHE A 112 3.63 7.54 1.54
C PHE A 112 4.66 6.40 1.46
N ALA A 113 5.10 5.94 2.63
CA ALA A 113 6.20 4.99 2.77
C ALA A 113 6.13 3.72 1.90
N PRO A 114 4.95 3.09 1.66
CA PRO A 114 4.86 1.93 0.77
C PRO A 114 5.26 2.23 -0.68
N ALA A 115 4.90 3.41 -1.22
CA ALA A 115 5.27 3.79 -2.59
C ALA A 115 6.78 4.06 -2.71
N ALA A 116 7.34 4.81 -1.75
CA ALA A 116 8.78 5.04 -1.67
C ALA A 116 9.56 3.71 -1.56
N PHE A 117 9.04 2.73 -0.82
CA PHE A 117 9.65 1.40 -0.74
C PHE A 117 9.62 0.66 -2.08
N VAL A 118 8.49 0.68 -2.81
CA VAL A 118 8.37 0.03 -4.12
C VAL A 118 9.35 0.63 -5.14
N LEU A 119 9.46 1.96 -5.20
CA LEU A 119 10.46 2.62 -6.06
C LEU A 119 11.88 2.26 -5.64
N GLY A 120 12.16 2.30 -4.34
CA GLY A 120 13.48 1.97 -3.80
C GLY A 120 13.94 0.56 -4.16
N VAL A 121 13.06 -0.42 -4.03
CA VAL A 121 13.33 -1.81 -4.44
C VAL A 121 13.45 -1.93 -5.96
N SER A 122 12.58 -1.26 -6.71
CA SER A 122 12.57 -1.31 -8.17
C SER A 122 13.87 -0.79 -8.77
N TYR A 123 14.34 0.38 -8.32
CA TYR A 123 15.60 0.97 -8.78
C TYR A 123 16.83 0.17 -8.30
N THR A 124 16.82 -0.39 -7.09
CA THR A 124 17.96 -1.20 -6.63
C THR A 124 18.12 -2.51 -7.41
N LYS A 125 17.00 -3.15 -7.80
CA LYS A 125 17.01 -4.44 -8.51
C LYS A 125 16.89 -4.34 -10.04
N GLY A 126 16.39 -3.22 -10.57
CA GLY A 126 16.08 -3.05 -11.99
C GLY A 126 14.88 -3.90 -12.47
N THR A 127 13.89 -4.18 -11.61
CA THR A 127 12.76 -5.08 -11.93
C THR A 127 11.61 -4.39 -12.68
N PHE A 128 11.43 -3.10 -12.44
CA PHE A 128 10.32 -2.28 -12.96
C PHE A 128 10.82 -0.96 -13.58
N THR A 129 12.01 -0.53 -13.16
CA THR A 129 12.75 0.63 -13.64
C THR A 129 14.12 0.17 -14.15
N GLU A 130 14.86 1.06 -14.80
CA GLU A 130 16.30 0.85 -14.97
C GLU A 130 17.00 0.80 -13.61
N LYS A 131 18.07 0.01 -13.51
CA LYS A 131 18.79 -0.17 -12.25
C LYS A 131 19.58 1.09 -11.93
N ASP A 132 19.27 1.68 -10.78
CA ASP A 132 19.98 2.82 -10.19
C ASP A 132 20.05 2.62 -8.66
N LEU A 133 21.23 2.22 -8.18
CA LEU A 133 21.43 1.93 -6.76
C LEU A 133 21.33 3.18 -5.89
N ASP A 134 21.79 4.33 -6.39
CA ASP A 134 21.80 5.57 -5.62
C ASP A 134 20.39 6.12 -5.47
N LEU A 135 19.64 6.17 -6.57
CA LEU A 135 18.24 6.60 -6.56
C LEU A 135 17.37 5.64 -5.74
N GLY A 136 17.58 4.33 -5.90
CA GLY A 136 16.88 3.32 -5.11
C GLY A 136 17.15 3.46 -3.61
N THR A 137 18.40 3.72 -3.23
CA THR A 137 18.78 3.98 -1.83
C THR A 137 18.13 5.24 -1.27
N ARG A 138 18.00 6.31 -2.08
CA ARG A 138 17.30 7.54 -1.66
C ARG A 138 15.83 7.28 -1.35
N TYR A 139 15.12 6.57 -2.22
CA TYR A 139 13.72 6.20 -1.98
C TYR A 139 13.55 5.27 -0.77
N LEU A 140 14.46 4.30 -0.59
CA LEU A 140 14.46 3.44 0.61
C LEU A 140 14.67 4.25 1.90
N LYS A 141 15.51 5.28 1.89
CA LYS A 141 15.69 6.19 3.04
C LYS A 141 14.41 6.93 3.38
N VAL A 142 13.70 7.48 2.38
CA VAL A 142 12.39 8.13 2.59
C VAL A 142 11.40 7.16 3.28
N ALA A 143 11.27 5.94 2.77
CA ALA A 143 10.39 4.94 3.37
C ALA A 143 10.82 4.55 4.80
N ALA A 144 12.13 4.42 5.05
CA ALA A 144 12.67 4.08 6.36
C ALA A 144 12.45 5.20 7.39
N ASP A 145 12.57 6.46 6.97
CA ASP A 145 12.32 7.63 7.83
C ASP A 145 10.85 7.71 8.26
N GLU A 146 9.93 7.32 7.36
CA GLU A 146 8.50 7.14 7.66
C GLU A 146 8.19 5.83 8.42
N GLY A 147 9.21 5.13 8.88
CA GLY A 147 9.07 3.97 9.76
C GLY A 147 8.78 2.64 9.04
N HIS A 148 8.90 2.57 7.72
CA HIS A 148 8.67 1.35 6.96
C HIS A 148 9.70 0.27 7.32
N LEU A 149 9.27 -0.79 8.02
CA LEU A 149 10.17 -1.80 8.58
C LEU A 149 10.97 -2.54 7.51
N HIS A 150 10.34 -2.89 6.39
CA HIS A 150 11.03 -3.57 5.29
C HIS A 150 12.05 -2.66 4.58
N ALA A 151 11.83 -1.34 4.57
CA ALA A 151 12.81 -0.41 3.99
C ALA A 151 14.06 -0.31 4.87
N LYS A 152 13.87 -0.29 6.20
CA LYS A 152 14.98 -0.35 7.18
C LYS A 152 15.78 -1.64 7.05
N ASP A 153 15.10 -2.77 6.89
CA ASP A 153 15.75 -4.07 6.69
C ASP A 153 16.58 -4.10 5.40
N TRP A 154 16.03 -3.52 4.32
CA TRP A 154 16.70 -3.45 3.02
C TRP A 154 17.94 -2.55 3.05
N LEU A 155 17.86 -1.37 3.66
CA LEU A 155 19.02 -0.49 3.83
C LEU A 155 20.12 -1.17 4.67
N ALA A 156 19.73 -1.89 5.73
CA ALA A 156 20.69 -2.65 6.51
C ALA A 156 21.34 -3.76 5.67
N GLN A 157 20.60 -4.43 4.79
CA GLN A 157 21.16 -5.42 3.87
C GLN A 157 22.19 -4.79 2.91
N LEU A 158 21.87 -3.63 2.32
CA LEU A 158 22.79 -2.92 1.44
C LEU A 158 24.10 -2.55 2.14
N VAL A 159 24.04 -2.14 3.41
CA VAL A 159 25.25 -1.87 4.21
C VAL A 159 26.08 -3.14 4.42
N LEU A 160 25.43 -4.29 4.68
CA LEU A 160 26.12 -5.57 4.88
C LEU A 160 26.75 -6.13 3.61
N GLU A 161 26.20 -5.80 2.44
CA GLU A 161 26.74 -6.20 1.13
C GLU A 161 27.83 -5.25 0.62
N SER A 162 27.95 -4.06 1.22
CA SER A 162 28.97 -3.08 0.88
C SER A 162 30.26 -3.26 1.68
N GLU A 163 31.35 -2.63 1.23
CA GLU A 163 32.62 -2.53 1.98
C GLU A 163 32.52 -1.50 3.13
N ALA A 164 31.51 -1.65 3.99
CA ALA A 164 31.26 -0.75 5.11
C ALA A 164 32.20 -1.04 6.29
N SER A 165 32.39 -0.04 7.15
CA SER A 165 33.22 -0.16 8.34
C SER A 165 32.58 -1.09 9.38
N PHE A 166 33.40 -1.71 10.26
CA PHE A 166 32.89 -2.59 11.32
C PHE A 166 31.76 -1.96 12.18
N PRO A 167 31.83 -0.67 12.59
CA PRO A 167 30.73 -0.03 13.29
C PRO A 167 29.42 0.00 12.50
N GLU A 168 29.47 0.25 11.19
CA GLU A 168 28.30 0.29 10.31
C GLU A 168 27.71 -1.10 10.10
N LEU A 169 28.56 -2.10 9.89
CA LEU A 169 28.15 -3.50 9.80
C LEU A 169 27.47 -3.97 11.10
N SER A 170 28.07 -3.63 12.25
CA SER A 170 27.51 -3.95 13.57
C SER A 170 26.12 -3.31 13.77
N LYS A 171 25.97 -2.04 13.38
CA LYS A 171 24.69 -1.31 13.43
C LYS A 171 23.64 -1.94 12.50
N ALA A 172 24.03 -2.34 11.29
CA ALA A 172 23.15 -2.98 10.33
C ALA A 172 22.65 -4.35 10.85
N LEU A 173 23.54 -5.17 11.39
CA LEU A 173 23.17 -6.45 12.03
C LEU A 173 22.21 -6.25 13.20
N ALA A 174 22.52 -5.30 14.09
CA ALA A 174 21.66 -4.99 15.24
C ALA A 174 20.26 -4.54 14.78
N THR A 175 20.19 -3.71 13.74
CA THR A 175 18.91 -3.25 13.16
C THR A 175 18.07 -4.42 12.68
N ARG A 176 18.65 -5.34 11.89
CA ARG A 176 17.93 -6.52 11.37
C ARG A 176 17.44 -7.44 12.50
N LEU A 177 18.26 -7.66 13.54
CA LEU A 177 17.86 -8.46 14.70
C LEU A 177 16.67 -7.85 15.46
N LEU A 178 16.70 -6.53 15.68
CA LEU A 178 15.60 -5.81 16.32
C LEU A 178 14.33 -5.86 15.49
N LEU A 179 14.43 -5.69 14.16
CA LEU A 179 13.29 -5.79 13.25
C LEU A 179 12.69 -7.20 13.26
N LYS A 180 13.52 -8.24 13.20
CA LYS A 180 13.07 -9.64 13.28
C LYS A 180 12.26 -9.90 14.54
N LYS A 181 12.78 -9.46 15.70
CA LYS A 181 12.07 -9.57 16.99
C LYS A 181 10.75 -8.80 17.00
N ARG A 182 10.75 -7.57 16.46
CA ARG A 182 9.55 -6.74 16.39
C ARG A 182 8.47 -7.35 15.51
N ILE A 183 8.83 -7.86 14.33
CA ILE A 183 7.91 -8.53 13.41
C ILE A 183 7.36 -9.79 14.07
N GLN A 184 8.20 -10.61 14.71
CA GLN A 184 7.78 -11.79 15.44
C GLN A 184 6.76 -11.46 16.54
N ASN A 185 7.01 -10.40 17.32
CA ASN A 185 6.06 -9.95 18.35
C ASN A 185 4.74 -9.48 17.73
N LEU A 186 4.77 -8.73 16.62
CA LEU A 186 3.56 -8.29 15.90
C LEU A 186 2.74 -9.48 15.37
N THR A 187 3.41 -10.55 14.92
CA THR A 187 2.73 -11.77 14.45
C THR A 187 2.16 -12.62 15.58
N GLN A 188 2.67 -12.48 16.80
CA GLN A 188 2.22 -13.23 17.97
C GLN A 188 1.17 -12.46 18.80
N SER A 189 1.13 -11.13 18.69
CA SER A 189 0.20 -10.28 19.45
C SER A 189 -1.23 -10.23 18.90
N ASP A 190 -1.51 -10.84 17.74
CA ASP A 190 -2.80 -10.66 17.06
C ASP A 190 -3.38 -11.96 16.47
N PRO A 191 -3.88 -12.90 17.30
CA PRO A 191 -4.76 -13.96 16.80
C PRO A 191 -6.18 -13.45 16.47
N ALA A 192 -6.51 -12.20 16.76
CA ALA A 192 -7.84 -11.61 16.58
C ALA A 192 -8.01 -10.80 15.27
N SER A 193 -6.91 -10.37 14.61
CA SER A 193 -6.99 -9.60 13.36
C SER A 193 -7.26 -10.46 12.10
N ASP A 194 -7.10 -11.78 12.18
CA ASP A 194 -7.35 -12.69 11.05
C ASP A 194 -8.85 -12.79 10.67
N LEU A 195 -9.76 -12.35 11.55
CA LEU A 195 -11.19 -12.25 11.23
C LEU A 195 -11.56 -11.05 10.34
N ILE A 196 -10.65 -10.09 10.13
CA ILE A 196 -10.89 -8.91 9.27
C ILE A 196 -10.16 -9.04 7.92
N ARG A 197 -9.18 -9.96 7.79
CA ARG A 197 -8.40 -10.13 6.55
C ARG A 197 -8.95 -11.20 5.60
N THR A 198 -9.84 -12.07 6.07
CA THR A 198 -10.61 -13.01 5.23
C THR A 198 -12.11 -12.77 5.38
N GLY A 199 -12.62 -11.81 4.63
CA GLY A 199 -14.04 -11.53 4.45
C GLY A 199 -14.15 -10.31 3.57
#